data_AF-A0A137NS45-F1
#
_entry.id   AF-A0A137NS45-F1
#
_cell.length_a   1.000
_cell.length_b   1.000
_cell.length_c   1.000
_cell.angle_alpha   90.00
_cell.angle_beta   90.00
_cell.angle_gamma   90.00
#
_symmetry.space_group_name_H-M   'P 1'
#
loop_
_entity.id
_entity.type
_entity.pdbx_description
1 polymer ?
#
loop_
_entity_poly.entity_id
_entity_poly.type
_entity_poly.pdbx_seq_one_letter_code
_entity_poly.pdbx_strand_id
1 'polypeptide(L)'
;MKLANILLTTSTVLAWRRPWDKNYIKLERSDYTSNDIDLEHDGCRGLGGAEIVEVKVPYGWSVEFYYHYGCHGRPGGYADHDGYDAFNGNGNFLSLKMYQDEVYDHYGYNNGYDNGYDNNHKHKKRPEYY
;
A
#
# COMPACT_ATOMS: atom_id res chain seq x y z
N MET A 1 25.51 55.90 27.92
CA MET A 1 24.79 55.17 26.85
C MET A 1 25.00 53.68 27.11
N LYS A 2 23.93 52.91 27.34
CA LYS A 2 23.95 51.49 27.73
C LYS A 2 23.69 50.58 26.52
N LEU A 3 24.37 49.44 26.56
CA LEU A 3 24.52 48.35 25.58
C LEU A 3 23.22 47.67 25.13
N ALA A 4 23.26 47.07 23.93
CA ALA A 4 22.65 45.76 23.68
C ALA A 4 23.31 45.06 22.47
N ASN A 5 24.11 44.03 22.74
CA ASN A 5 24.52 43.02 21.77
C ASN A 5 23.33 42.07 21.55
N ILE A 6 22.89 41.89 20.31
CA ILE A 6 21.87 40.90 19.95
C ILE A 6 22.59 39.70 19.31
N LEU A 7 22.73 38.63 20.08
CA LEU A 7 23.11 37.31 19.59
C LEU A 7 21.88 36.66 18.94
N LEU A 8 21.87 36.53 17.61
CA LEU A 8 20.94 35.64 16.92
C LEU A 8 21.52 34.23 16.90
N THR A 9 21.03 33.36 17.78
CA THR A 9 21.19 31.91 17.60
C THR A 9 20.04 31.39 16.75
N THR A 10 20.29 31.18 15.45
CA THR A 10 19.38 30.40 14.61
C THR A 10 19.72 28.93 14.76
N SER A 11 18.97 28.23 15.61
CA SER A 11 18.96 26.77 15.65
C SER A 11 18.18 26.24 14.44
N THR A 12 18.87 25.84 13.38
CA THR A 12 18.26 24.99 12.34
C THR A 12 18.15 23.56 12.85
N VAL A 13 16.98 23.21 13.36
CA VAL A 13 16.55 21.81 13.47
C VAL A 13 15.86 21.47 12.15
N LEU A 14 16.60 20.98 11.15
CA LEU A 14 15.96 20.34 9.99
C LEU A 14 15.64 18.90 10.37
N ALA A 15 14.33 18.64 10.42
CA ALA A 15 13.71 17.40 10.85
C ALA A 15 14.08 16.22 9.95
N TRP A 16 14.62 15.16 10.56
CA TRP A 16 14.66 13.83 9.96
C TRP A 16 13.29 13.16 10.13
N ARG A 17 12.43 13.30 9.12
CA ARG A 17 11.30 12.40 8.91
C ARG A 17 10.93 12.48 7.43
N ARG A 18 11.20 11.42 6.67
CA ARG A 18 10.62 11.28 5.32
C ARG A 18 9.15 10.93 5.53
N PRO A 19 8.17 11.84 5.30
CA PRO A 19 6.80 11.40 5.19
C PRO A 19 6.74 10.50 3.95
N TRP A 20 6.31 9.26 4.11
CA TRP A 20 5.89 8.47 2.96
C TRP A 20 4.74 9.27 2.31
N ASP A 21 4.97 9.73 1.08
CA ASP A 21 3.99 10.53 0.36
C ASP A 21 2.73 9.70 0.18
N LYS A 22 1.63 10.14 0.81
CA LYS A 22 0.34 9.43 0.87
C LYS A 22 -0.37 9.30 -0.49
N ASN A 23 0.30 9.60 -1.60
CA ASN A 23 -0.32 9.84 -2.90
C ASN A 23 -0.04 8.75 -3.93
N TYR A 24 0.75 7.74 -3.57
CA TYR A 24 1.04 6.62 -4.44
C TYR A 24 1.24 5.31 -3.66
N ILE A 25 1.01 4.19 -4.34
CA ILE A 25 1.47 2.87 -3.91
C ILE A 25 2.89 2.69 -4.43
N LYS A 26 3.78 2.18 -3.58
CA LYS A 26 5.14 1.83 -3.98
C LYS A 26 5.29 0.32 -4.06
N LEU A 27 5.80 -0.16 -5.19
CA LEU A 27 6.17 -1.57 -5.38
C LEU A 27 7.70 -1.70 -5.40
N GLU A 28 8.25 -2.67 -4.68
CA GLU A 28 9.65 -3.07 -4.79
C GLU A 28 9.73 -4.48 -5.37
N ARG A 29 10.65 -4.67 -6.31
CA ARG A 29 10.78 -5.91 -7.10
C ARG A 29 12.10 -6.62 -6.83
N SER A 30 12.15 -7.91 -7.15
CA SER A 30 13.34 -8.75 -6.97
C SER A 30 14.53 -8.34 -7.85
N ASP A 31 14.29 -7.58 -8.92
CA ASP A 31 15.32 -6.97 -9.78
C ASP A 31 15.77 -5.57 -9.30
N TYR A 32 15.35 -5.17 -8.10
CA TYR A 32 15.62 -3.86 -7.48
C TYR A 32 15.00 -2.65 -8.19
N THR A 33 14.09 -2.89 -9.14
CA THR A 33 13.29 -1.81 -9.74
C THR A 33 12.06 -1.50 -8.88
N SER A 34 11.51 -0.30 -9.03
CA SER A 34 10.31 0.13 -8.31
C SER A 34 9.41 0.99 -9.19
N ASN A 35 8.10 0.86 -9.02
CA ASN A 35 7.11 1.72 -9.66
C ASN A 35 6.31 2.44 -8.58
N ASP A 36 6.19 3.76 -8.74
CA ASP A 36 5.19 4.54 -8.02
C ASP A 36 3.90 4.50 -8.83
N ILE A 37 2.80 4.15 -8.17
CA ILE A 37 1.49 4.00 -8.81
C ILE A 37 0.53 4.99 -8.19
N ASP A 38 -0.01 5.86 -9.02
CA ASP A 38 -0.94 6.91 -8.63
C ASP A 38 -2.21 6.32 -7.99
N LEU A 39 -2.79 7.05 -7.02
CA LEU A 39 -4.00 6.64 -6.31
C LEU A 39 -5.29 7.05 -7.03
N GLU A 40 -5.75 6.23 -7.98
CA GLU A 40 -7.07 6.33 -8.60
C GLU A 40 -7.97 5.19 -8.11
N HIS A 41 -9.11 5.52 -7.49
CA HIS A 41 -10.10 4.53 -7.08
C HIS A 41 -10.62 3.76 -8.30
N ASP A 42 -10.68 2.42 -8.19
CA ASP A 42 -11.01 1.51 -9.29
C ASP A 42 -10.03 1.54 -10.49
N GLY A 43 -8.92 2.28 -10.37
CA GLY A 43 -7.89 2.36 -11.36
C GLY A 43 -7.19 1.01 -11.54
N CYS A 44 -7.17 0.51 -12.78
CA CYS A 44 -6.36 -0.63 -13.15
C CYS A 44 -5.03 -0.14 -13.74
N ARG A 45 -3.92 -0.73 -13.30
CA ARG A 45 -2.57 -0.37 -13.73
C ARG A 45 -1.80 -1.60 -14.18
N GLY A 46 -1.15 -1.50 -15.33
CA GLY A 46 -0.25 -2.54 -15.82
C GLY A 46 1.01 -2.60 -14.97
N LEU A 47 1.37 -3.81 -14.57
CA LEU A 47 2.61 -4.10 -13.88
C LEU A 47 3.55 -4.77 -14.88
N GLY A 48 4.66 -4.11 -15.19
CA GLY A 48 5.77 -4.70 -15.93
C GLY A 48 6.97 -4.92 -15.00
N GLY A 49 7.87 -5.82 -15.36
CA GLY A 49 9.10 -6.08 -14.61
C GLY A 49 9.09 -7.40 -13.84
N ALA A 50 10.03 -7.54 -12.91
CA ALA A 50 10.21 -8.75 -12.11
C ALA A 50 9.16 -8.93 -10.99
N GLU A 51 9.25 -10.06 -10.30
CA GLU A 51 8.44 -10.41 -9.15
C GLU A 51 8.40 -9.31 -8.08
N ILE A 52 7.21 -9.04 -7.54
CA ILE A 52 7.00 -8.10 -6.44
C ILE A 52 7.38 -8.78 -5.12
N VAL A 53 8.28 -8.14 -4.38
CA VAL A 53 8.79 -8.63 -3.08
C VAL A 53 8.30 -7.79 -1.91
N GLU A 54 7.95 -6.52 -2.14
CA GLU A 54 7.40 -5.64 -1.12
C GLU A 54 6.41 -4.65 -1.75
N VAL A 55 5.35 -4.33 -1.01
CA VAL A 55 4.37 -3.32 -1.39
C VAL A 55 4.17 -2.40 -0.20
N LYS A 56 4.18 -1.09 -0.44
CA LYS A 56 3.81 -0.09 0.55
C LYS A 56 2.54 0.60 0.07
N VAL A 57 1.43 0.34 0.77
CA VAL A 57 0.13 0.96 0.49
C VAL A 57 -0.16 2.03 1.55
N PRO A 58 -0.59 3.23 1.15
CA PRO A 58 -1.05 4.25 2.11
C PRO A 58 -2.30 3.80 2.88
N TYR A 59 -2.48 4.30 4.11
CA TYR A 59 -3.71 4.07 4.87
C TYR A 59 -4.96 4.52 4.10
N GLY A 60 -6.03 3.72 4.19
CA GLY A 60 -7.31 3.98 3.53
C GLY A 60 -7.34 3.53 2.07
N TRP A 61 -6.34 2.76 1.65
CA TRP A 61 -6.26 2.14 0.33
C TRP A 61 -5.92 0.66 0.45
N SER A 62 -6.45 -0.10 -0.50
CA SER A 62 -6.18 -1.51 -0.69
C SER A 62 -5.97 -1.82 -2.16
N VAL A 63 -5.30 -2.93 -2.43
CA VAL A 63 -4.84 -3.31 -3.78
C VAL A 63 -5.08 -4.80 -4.00
N GLU A 64 -5.64 -5.13 -5.15
CA GLU A 64 -5.72 -6.49 -5.67
C GLU A 64 -4.73 -6.66 -6.83
N PHE A 65 -4.01 -7.77 -6.83
CA PHE A 65 -3.04 -8.09 -7.87
C PHE A 65 -3.57 -9.20 -8.78
N TYR A 66 -3.25 -9.12 -10.07
CA TYR A 66 -3.75 -10.02 -11.10
C TYR A 66 -2.61 -10.61 -11.93
N TYR A 67 -2.70 -11.90 -12.23
CA TYR A 67 -1.77 -12.60 -13.12
C TYR A 67 -1.99 -12.29 -14.60
N HIS A 68 -3.04 -11.55 -14.94
CA HIS A 68 -3.38 -11.13 -16.30
C HIS A 68 -3.27 -9.62 -16.44
N TYR A 69 -3.10 -9.12 -17.67
CA TYR A 69 -3.21 -7.68 -17.96
C TYR A 69 -4.66 -7.20 -17.83
N GLY A 70 -4.83 -5.91 -17.52
CA GLY A 70 -6.16 -5.27 -17.51
C GLY A 70 -7.04 -5.66 -16.31
N CYS A 71 -6.46 -6.19 -15.24
CA CYS A 71 -7.17 -6.55 -14.00
C CYS A 71 -8.33 -7.53 -14.24
N HIS A 72 -8.11 -8.48 -15.14
CA HIS A 72 -9.08 -9.51 -15.49
C HIS A 72 -8.81 -10.83 -14.76
N GLY A 73 -9.87 -11.61 -14.58
CA GLY A 73 -9.80 -12.92 -13.94
C GLY A 73 -9.87 -12.83 -12.42
N ARG A 74 -9.36 -13.87 -11.74
CA ARG A 74 -9.30 -13.91 -10.29
C ARG A 74 -8.05 -13.18 -9.78
N PRO A 75 -8.17 -12.40 -8.69
CA PRO A 75 -7.03 -11.85 -7.98
C PRO A 75 -6.10 -12.97 -7.49
N GLY A 76 -4.80 -12.76 -7.64
CA GLY A 76 -3.74 -13.68 -7.20
C GLY A 76 -2.98 -13.19 -5.97
N GLY A 77 -3.26 -11.97 -5.49
CA GLY A 77 -2.67 -11.41 -4.28
C GLY A 77 -3.42 -10.16 -3.84
N TYR A 78 -3.08 -9.68 -2.65
CA TYR A 78 -3.68 -8.53 -2.01
C TYR A 78 -2.63 -7.73 -1.24
N ALA A 79 -2.80 -6.41 -1.15
CA ALA A 79 -2.04 -5.59 -0.22
C ALA A 79 -2.90 -4.47 0.36
N ASP A 80 -2.60 -4.11 1.59
CA ASP A 80 -3.08 -2.92 2.27
C ASP A 80 -1.94 -2.26 3.06
N HIS A 81 -2.28 -1.31 3.93
CA HIS A 81 -1.30 -0.66 4.79
C HIS A 81 -0.54 -1.66 5.68
N ASP A 82 -1.20 -2.72 6.12
CA ASP A 82 -0.66 -3.65 7.12
C ASP A 82 0.25 -4.70 6.49
N GLY A 83 0.07 -5.02 5.20
CA GLY A 83 0.99 -5.89 4.50
C GLY A 83 0.59 -6.27 3.09
N TYR A 84 1.36 -7.19 2.53
CA TYR A 84 1.19 -7.74 1.19
C TYR A 84 1.25 -9.26 1.24
N ASP A 85 0.31 -9.90 0.53
CA ASP A 85 0.23 -11.34 0.40
C ASP A 85 0.03 -11.74 -1.07
N ALA A 86 0.79 -12.74 -1.50
CA ALA A 86 0.64 -13.40 -2.79
C ALA A 86 0.08 -14.80 -2.54
N PHE A 87 -1.16 -15.05 -2.97
CA PHE A 87 -1.95 -16.22 -2.54
C PHE A 87 -1.31 -17.58 -2.91
N ASN A 88 -0.45 -17.62 -3.93
CA ASN A 88 0.28 -18.82 -4.34
C ASN A 88 1.80 -18.72 -4.07
N GLY A 89 2.23 -17.77 -3.24
CA GLY A 89 3.65 -17.49 -3.00
C GLY A 89 4.41 -16.98 -4.23
N ASN A 90 3.68 -16.50 -5.24
CA ASN A 90 4.23 -16.02 -6.50
C ASN A 90 3.79 -14.57 -6.73
N GLY A 91 4.75 -13.65 -6.65
CA GLY A 91 4.54 -12.21 -6.84
C GLY A 91 4.66 -11.72 -8.28
N ASN A 92 4.65 -12.61 -9.29
CA ASN A 92 4.72 -12.25 -10.71
C ASN A 92 3.36 -11.78 -11.24
N PHE A 93 2.92 -10.61 -10.80
CA PHE A 93 1.67 -10.00 -11.22
C PHE A 93 1.87 -9.09 -12.44
N LEU A 94 0.86 -9.09 -13.33
CA LEU A 94 0.87 -8.32 -14.59
C LEU A 94 -0.02 -7.08 -14.54
N SER A 95 -0.94 -7.01 -13.59
CA SER A 95 -1.68 -5.78 -13.30
C SER A 95 -2.13 -5.73 -11.85
N LEU A 96 -2.52 -4.54 -11.40
CA LEU A 96 -3.20 -4.35 -10.13
C LEU A 96 -4.37 -3.41 -10.27
N LYS A 97 -5.34 -3.58 -9.38
CA LYS A 97 -6.50 -2.71 -9.21
C LYS A 97 -6.56 -2.22 -7.78
N MET A 98 -6.97 -0.98 -7.61
CA MET A 98 -6.89 -0.30 -6.33
C MET A 98 -8.25 0.16 -5.86
N TYR A 99 -8.43 0.18 -4.55
CA TYR A 99 -9.67 0.55 -3.90
C TYR A 99 -9.38 1.52 -2.78
N GLN A 100 -10.33 2.43 -2.57
CA GLN A 100 -10.31 3.35 -1.44
C GLN A 100 -11.20 2.73 -0.37
N ASP A 101 -10.63 2.42 0.79
CA ASP A 101 -11.29 1.64 1.84
C ASP A 101 -12.50 2.38 2.45
N GLU A 102 -12.55 3.72 2.33
CA GLU A 102 -13.69 4.52 2.80
C GLU A 102 -14.89 4.49 1.83
N VAL A 103 -14.65 4.17 0.55
CA VAL A 103 -15.68 4.07 -0.49
C VAL A 103 -16.18 2.63 -0.63
N TYR A 104 -15.30 1.67 -0.35
CA TYR A 104 -15.60 0.25 -0.38
C TYR A 104 -15.45 -0.32 1.03
N ASP A 105 -16.59 -0.70 1.62
CA ASP A 105 -16.69 -1.49 2.85
C ASP A 105 -16.11 -2.90 2.61
N HIS A 106 -14.82 -2.97 2.31
CA HIS A 106 -14.07 -4.20 2.04
C HIS A 106 -13.76 -4.92 3.36
N TYR A 107 -14.72 -4.89 4.29
CA TYR A 107 -14.86 -5.84 5.40
C TYR A 107 -15.22 -7.26 4.93
N GLY A 108 -15.23 -7.49 3.61
CA GLY A 108 -15.65 -8.74 3.02
C GLY A 108 -14.89 -9.09 1.75
N TYR A 109 -13.61 -9.46 1.89
CA TYR A 109 -13.10 -10.59 1.11
C TYR A 109 -13.78 -11.87 1.63
N ASN A 110 -15.09 -11.95 1.41
CA ASN A 110 -15.98 -13.00 1.85
C ASN A 110 -16.94 -13.28 0.70
N ASN A 111 -16.38 -13.70 -0.45
CA ASN A 111 -17.14 -14.33 -1.51
C ASN A 111 -16.24 -15.29 -2.28
N GLY A 112 -16.15 -16.53 -1.78
CA GLY A 112 -15.77 -17.68 -2.60
C GLY A 112 -14.79 -18.69 -2.01
N TYR A 113 -14.28 -18.50 -0.79
CA TYR A 113 -13.45 -19.52 -0.11
C TYR A 113 -14.09 -19.96 1.22
N ASP A 114 -15.34 -20.42 1.17
CA ASP A 114 -15.81 -21.47 2.08
C ASP A 114 -15.09 -22.78 1.71
N ASN A 115 -13.81 -22.87 2.07
CA ASN A 115 -13.13 -24.12 2.45
C ASN A 115 -11.65 -23.84 2.76
N GLY A 116 -11.36 -23.65 4.04
CA GLY A 116 -10.26 -24.39 4.66
C GLY A 116 -8.85 -23.79 4.64
N TYR A 117 -8.65 -22.53 4.26
CA TYR A 117 -7.38 -21.85 4.52
C TYR A 117 -7.53 -20.88 5.71
N ASP A 118 -7.10 -21.43 6.85
CA ASP A 118 -6.80 -20.81 8.13
C ASP A 118 -7.13 -19.31 8.29
N ASN A 119 -8.18 -19.05 9.08
CA ASN A 119 -8.68 -17.74 9.51
C ASN A 119 -7.70 -16.98 10.44
N ASN A 120 -6.40 -17.03 10.17
CA ASN A 120 -5.37 -16.42 11.01
C ASN A 120 -4.94 -15.02 10.57
N HIS A 121 -5.33 -14.56 9.38
CA HIS A 121 -5.34 -13.12 9.07
C HIS A 121 -6.64 -12.48 9.58
N LYS A 122 -6.87 -12.61 10.90
CA LYS A 122 -7.80 -11.72 11.61
C LYS A 122 -7.17 -10.33 11.59
N HIS A 123 -7.47 -9.53 10.56
CA HIS A 123 -7.37 -8.09 10.71
C HIS A 123 -8.26 -7.74 11.90
N LYS A 124 -7.61 -7.43 13.02
CA LYS A 124 -8.26 -6.96 14.24
C LYS A 124 -9.23 -5.87 13.82
N LYS A 125 -10.52 -6.03 14.12
CA LYS A 125 -11.45 -4.90 14.15
C LYS A 125 -10.75 -3.76 14.89
N ARG A 126 -10.48 -2.65 14.20
CA ARG A 126 -9.98 -1.45 14.88
C ARG A 126 -11.00 -1.10 15.97
N PRO A 127 -10.54 -0.79 17.21
CA PRO A 127 -11.44 -0.23 18.20
C PRO A 127 -12.03 1.07 17.62
N GLU A 128 -13.36 1.19 17.70
CA GLU A 128 -14.09 2.43 17.44
C GLU A 128 -13.50 3.51 18.37
N TYR A 129 -12.80 4.49 17.79
CA TYR A 129 -12.42 5.68 18.53
C TYR A 129 -13.61 6.65 18.45
N TYR A 130 -14.41 6.68 19.53
CA TYR A 130 -15.33 7.78 19.84
C TYR A 130 -14.57 9.03 20.27
#